data_AF-A0A4T0M5L4-F1
#
_entry.id   AF-A0A4T0M5L4-F1
#
_cell.length_a   1.000
_cell.length_b   1.000
_cell.length_c   1.000
_cell.angle_alpha   90.00
_cell.angle_beta   90.00
_cell.angle_gamma   90.00
#
_symmetry.space_group_name_H-M   'P 1'
#
loop_
_entity.id
_entity.type
_entity.pdbx_description
1 polymer ?
#
loop_
_entity_poly.entity_id
_entity_poly.type
_entity_poly.pdbx_seq_one_letter_code
_entity_poly.pdbx_strand_id
1 'polypeptide(L)'
;MSEENERLALPAPDTSEHPTLEVNGGSVSLDHLGPMVVNSDGTLSRINNWERLSQIEKDKTLRLIVKRNRQRLESLKQQEDNK
;
A
#
# COMPACT_ATOMS: atom_id res chain seq x y z
N MET A 1 -39.42 -26.05 -2.27
CA MET A 1 -38.11 -26.09 -2.94
C MET A 1 -38.09 -24.97 -3.95
N SER A 2 -37.49 -23.83 -3.58
CA SER A 2 -36.96 -22.78 -4.48
C SER A 2 -36.12 -21.86 -3.60
N GLU A 3 -34.92 -22.30 -3.24
CA GLU A 3 -33.90 -21.43 -2.66
C GLU A 3 -33.33 -20.58 -3.80
N GLU A 4 -33.91 -19.39 -4.00
CA GLU A 4 -33.29 -18.37 -4.86
C GLU A 4 -32.07 -17.83 -4.13
N ASN A 5 -30.91 -18.19 -4.65
CA ASN A 5 -29.60 -17.71 -4.25
C ASN A 5 -29.50 -16.21 -4.61
N GLU A 6 -30.11 -15.39 -3.76
CA GLU A 6 -30.08 -13.93 -3.81
C GLU A 6 -28.64 -13.52 -3.51
N ARG A 7 -27.87 -13.29 -4.57
CA ARG A 7 -26.48 -12.84 -4.47
C ARG A 7 -26.48 -11.52 -3.69
N LEU A 8 -26.05 -11.59 -2.43
CA LEU A 8 -25.83 -10.45 -1.56
C LEU A 8 -24.74 -9.58 -2.19
N ALA A 9 -25.14 -8.58 -2.98
CA ALA A 9 -24.22 -7.61 -3.53
C ALA A 9 -23.65 -6.79 -2.37
N LEU A 10 -22.34 -6.57 -2.38
CA LEU A 10 -21.71 -5.69 -1.41
C LEU A 10 -22.30 -4.28 -1.56
N PRO A 11 -22.54 -3.55 -0.45
CA PRO A 11 -22.99 -2.17 -0.50
C PRO A 11 -21.98 -1.34 -1.31
N ALA A 12 -22.50 -0.38 -2.09
CA ALA A 12 -21.64 0.56 -2.81
C ALA A 12 -20.76 1.31 -1.80
N PRO A 13 -19.45 1.48 -2.06
CA PRO A 13 -18.60 2.24 -1.16
C PRO A 13 -19.13 3.68 -1.08
N ASP A 14 -19.44 4.13 0.13
CA ASP A 14 -19.76 5.53 0.40
C ASP A 14 -18.58 6.38 -0.09
N THR A 15 -18.83 7.26 -1.07
CA THR A 15 -17.81 8.04 -1.80
C THR A 15 -17.15 9.14 -0.94
N SER A 16 -17.18 9.01 0.38
CA SER A 16 -16.67 10.00 1.32
C SER A 16 -16.14 9.40 2.62
N GLU A 17 -15.83 8.11 2.66
CA GLU A 17 -15.11 7.52 3.80
C GLU A 17 -13.69 7.15 3.38
N HIS A 18 -12.81 8.13 3.50
CA HIS A 18 -11.38 7.94 3.38
C HIS A 18 -10.95 6.93 4.45
N PRO A 19 -10.41 5.76 4.07
CA PRO A 19 -9.94 4.83 5.06
C PRO A 19 -8.90 5.58 5.90
N THR A 20 -9.08 5.58 7.21
CA THR A 20 -8.17 6.27 8.12
C THR A 20 -7.39 5.18 8.81
N LEU A 21 -6.10 5.05 8.48
CA LEU A 21 -5.25 4.04 9.10
C LEU A 21 -4.61 4.68 10.34
N GLU A 22 -4.96 4.19 11.53
CA GLU A 22 -4.27 4.58 12.75
C GLU A 22 -2.89 3.91 12.79
N VAL A 23 -1.83 4.72 12.75
CA VAL A 23 -0.46 4.25 12.93
C VAL A 23 0.19 5.11 14.01
N ASN A 24 0.45 4.54 15.18
CA ASN A 24 1.00 5.22 16.36
C ASN A 24 0.18 6.42 16.89
N GLY A 25 -1.16 6.31 16.93
CA GLY A 25 -2.02 7.27 17.63
C GLY A 25 -2.36 8.57 16.89
N GLY A 26 -2.12 8.63 15.57
CA GLY A 26 -2.60 9.70 14.69
C GLY A 26 -3.37 9.15 13.51
N SER A 27 -4.56 9.69 13.26
CA SER A 27 -5.37 9.40 12.07
C SER A 27 -4.72 10.02 10.83
N VAL A 28 -4.32 9.19 9.87
CA VAL A 28 -3.85 9.65 8.56
C VAL A 28 -4.89 9.28 7.51
N SER A 29 -5.56 10.28 6.93
CA SER A 29 -6.47 10.10 5.79
C SER A 29 -5.71 9.48 4.61
N LEU A 30 -6.27 8.43 3.99
CA LEU A 30 -5.59 7.63 2.97
C LEU A 30 -5.35 8.32 1.61
N ASP A 31 -5.83 9.55 1.40
CA ASP A 31 -5.78 10.25 0.10
C ASP A 31 -4.40 10.81 -0.27
N HIS A 32 -3.55 10.97 0.74
CA HIS A 32 -2.29 11.69 0.66
C HIS A 32 -1.07 10.77 0.80
N LEU A 33 -1.28 9.49 0.55
CA LEU A 33 -0.25 8.49 0.72
C LEU A 33 0.56 8.30 -0.56
N GLY A 34 1.86 8.13 -0.38
CA GLY A 34 2.82 8.02 -1.47
C GLY A 34 2.85 6.67 -2.19
N PRO A 35 3.90 6.43 -2.99
CA PRO A 35 4.07 5.16 -3.68
C PRO A 35 4.24 3.99 -2.69
N MET A 36 3.94 2.79 -3.18
CA MET A 36 4.06 1.56 -2.41
C MET A 36 5.53 1.11 -2.31
N VAL A 37 5.88 0.58 -1.14
CA VAL A 37 7.21 0.13 -0.75
C VAL A 37 7.13 -1.33 -0.33
N VAL A 38 8.09 -2.13 -0.79
CA VAL A 38 8.28 -3.52 -0.34
C VAL A 38 9.20 -3.49 0.86
N ASN A 39 8.79 -4.08 1.98
CA ASN A 39 9.63 -4.21 3.17
C ASN A 39 10.53 -5.46 3.08
N SER A 40 11.52 -5.54 3.96
CA SER A 40 12.44 -6.69 4.00
C SER A 40 11.76 -7.99 4.44
N ASP A 41 10.61 -7.88 5.11
CA ASP A 41 9.77 -9.01 5.54
C ASP A 41 8.80 -9.48 4.44
N GLY A 42 8.82 -8.86 3.26
CA GLY A 42 7.92 -9.16 2.14
C GLY A 42 6.56 -8.47 2.21
N THR A 43 6.27 -7.71 3.27
CA THR A 43 5.03 -6.93 3.36
C THR A 43 5.08 -5.69 2.47
N LEU A 44 3.89 -5.19 2.12
CA LEU A 44 3.72 -3.96 1.35
C LEU A 44 3.29 -2.84 2.29
N SER A 45 3.96 -1.68 2.19
CA SER A 45 3.63 -0.48 2.95
C SER A 45 3.57 0.74 2.05
N ARG A 46 2.85 1.77 2.49
CA ARG A 46 2.73 3.03 1.76
C ARG A 46 3.40 4.16 2.55
N ILE A 47 3.92 5.19 1.87
CA ILE A 47 4.59 6.30 2.55
C ILE A 47 3.57 7.31 3.08
N ASN A 48 3.43 7.39 4.40
CA ASN A 48 2.47 8.28 5.07
C ASN A 48 2.82 9.77 4.94
N ASN A 49 4.11 10.11 4.94
CA ASN A 49 4.57 11.49 4.90
C ASN A 49 4.79 12.03 3.48
N TRP A 50 4.19 11.42 2.46
CA TRP A 50 4.50 11.73 1.06
C TRP A 50 4.13 13.15 0.66
N GLU A 51 2.95 13.65 1.06
CA GLU A 51 2.57 15.03 0.73
C GLU A 51 3.42 16.10 1.38
N ARG A 52 4.05 15.79 2.52
CA ARG A 52 4.95 16.73 3.19
C ARG A 52 6.31 16.84 2.49
N LEU A 53 6.60 15.96 1.52
CA LEU A 53 7.84 16.02 0.73
C LEU A 53 7.71 17.06 -0.38
N SER A 54 8.76 17.86 -0.57
CA SER A 54 8.91 18.73 -1.73
C SER A 54 9.04 17.93 -3.03
N GLN A 55 8.80 18.56 -4.17
CA GLN A 55 8.89 17.90 -5.48
C GLN A 55 10.27 17.26 -5.74
N ILE A 56 11.34 17.91 -5.27
CA ILE A 56 12.72 17.43 -5.40
C ILE A 56 12.95 16.18 -4.54
N GLU A 57 12.39 16.16 -3.33
CA GLU A 57 12.47 15.01 -2.43
C GLU A 57 11.62 13.85 -2.93
N LYS A 58 10.43 14.12 -3.48
CA LYS A 58 9.56 13.12 -4.13
C LYS A 58 10.30 12.42 -5.26
N ASP A 59 10.97 13.14 -6.16
CA ASP A 59 11.75 12.55 -7.27
C ASP A 59 12.91 11.67 -6.78
N LYS A 60 13.71 12.16 -5.82
CA LYS A 60 14.80 11.38 -5.21
C LYS A 60 14.27 10.12 -4.54
N THR A 61 13.18 10.26 -3.79
CA THR A 61 12.54 9.17 -3.05
C THR A 61 12.01 8.11 -4.01
N LEU A 62 11.35 8.52 -5.09
CA LEU A 62 10.85 7.62 -6.13
C LEU A 62 11.99 6.79 -6.75
N ARG A 63 13.07 7.45 -7.17
CA ARG A 63 14.23 6.77 -7.76
C ARG A 63 14.83 5.73 -6.81
N LEU A 64 14.95 6.07 -5.53
CA LEU A 64 15.53 5.18 -4.52
C LEU A 64 14.62 3.99 -4.19
N ILE A 65 13.31 4.23 -4.10
CA ILE A 65 12.32 3.19 -3.82
C ILE A 65 12.26 2.18 -4.95
N VAL A 66 12.25 2.62 -6.21
CA VAL A 66 12.24 1.70 -7.36
C VAL A 66 13.44 0.75 -7.29
N LYS A 67 14.64 1.27 -7.03
CA LYS A 67 15.84 0.45 -6.89
C LYS A 67 15.74 -0.52 -5.71
N ARG A 68 15.31 -0.05 -4.54
CA ARG A 68 15.22 -0.87 -3.32
C ARG A 68 14.14 -1.94 -3.42
N ASN A 69 12.97 -1.61 -3.94
CA ASN A 69 11.88 -2.57 -4.13
C ASN A 69 12.31 -3.67 -5.09
N ARG A 70 12.99 -3.33 -6.20
CA ARG A 70 13.53 -4.34 -7.12
C ARG A 70 14.47 -5.30 -6.41
N GLN A 71 15.46 -4.77 -5.69
CA GLN A 71 16.43 -5.61 -4.95
C GLN A 71 15.74 -6.51 -3.91
N ARG A 72 14.78 -5.96 -3.16
CA ARG A 72 14.02 -6.73 -2.17
C ARG A 72 13.19 -7.83 -2.82
N LEU A 73 12.50 -7.53 -3.93
CA LEU A 73 11.73 -8.53 -4.68
C LEU A 73 12.63 -9.63 -5.26
N GLU A 74 13.80 -9.29 -5.79
CA GLU A 74 14.79 -10.27 -6.26
C GLU A 74 15.25 -11.18 -5.11
N SER A 75 15.57 -10.61 -3.95
CA SER A 75 15.97 -11.40 -2.76
C SER A 75 14.85 -12.31 -2.25
N LEU A 76 13.62 -11.81 -2.18
CA LEU A 76 12.46 -12.61 -1.74
C LEU A 76 12.19 -13.76 -2.72
N LYS A 77 12.25 -13.48 -4.03
CA LYS A 77 12.10 -14.49 -5.07
C LYS A 77 13.16 -15.58 -4.95
N GLN A 78 14.42 -15.22 -4.76
CA GLN A 78 15.50 -16.20 -4.54
C GLN A 78 15.28 -17.06 -3.29
N GLN A 79 14.71 -16.49 -2.23
CA GLN A 79 14.37 -17.25 -1.01
C GLN A 79 13.20 -18.22 -1.25
N GLU A 80 12.21 -17.82 -2.05
CA GLU A 80 11.11 -18.69 -2.45
C GLU A 80 11.57 -19.83 -3.39
N ASP A 81 12.44 -19.55 -4.36
CA ASP A 81 12.98 -20.55 -5.28
C ASP A 81 13.92 -21.56 -4.59
N ASN A 82 14.55 -21.19 -3.46
CA ASN A 82 15.43 -22.07 -2.67
C ASN A 82 14.67 -22.88 -1.59
N LYS A 83 13.33 -22.89 -1.63
CA LYS A 83 12.47 -23.63 -0.71
C LYS A 83 11.84 -24.83 -1.40
#